data_AF-A0A6S7BPH7-F1
#
_entry.id   AF-A0A6S7BPH7-F1
#
_cell.length_a   1.000
_cell.length_b   1.000
_cell.length_c   1.000
_cell.angle_alpha   90.00
_cell.angle_beta   90.00
_cell.angle_gamma   90.00
#
_symmetry.space_group_name_H-M   'P 1'
#
loop_
_entity.id
_entity.type
_entity.pdbx_description
1 polymer ?
#
loop_
_entity_poly.entity_id
_entity_poly.type
_entity_poly.pdbx_seq_one_letter_code
_entity_poly.pdbx_strand_id
1 'polypeptide(L)'
;MLEDIAHFADWTSSPNENRTDVQRTLEWTHYFDWPALCLRQGPLELFVVPAVGGRLMGIRHHGDELAFVNPALKGKIASDDPVAWAALCGEWSFPLWGGGKTWIAPESRWPGGAPQRELDSGAYKVVRTWSDERSMGIELESPVCSQSGLQIHRRITLDADSSTWSTVHALTNRGSIARECGIWEVLMLNRPARIEIPLEDSATGLLDVVHQIAGKGPIDDIRETDIVRISDALLSVECERAVEYKFGVAQSTGEIRVIMPGRAGEHRYRRTSAVDTRAVYAHGTPIEVFNAPSLPYFEIETHAPLARLRAGERVEYEITERVEPLNR
;
A
#
# COMPACT_ATOMS: atom_id res chain seq x y z
N MET A 1 16.05 -78.60 -20.80
CA MET A 1 15.11 -78.77 -19.67
C MET A 1 14.45 -77.41 -19.52
N LEU A 2 13.40 -77.18 -20.32
CA LEU A 2 12.00 -77.04 -19.87
C LEU A 2 11.91 -75.89 -18.85
N GLU A 3 11.70 -74.67 -19.33
CA GLU A 3 10.39 -74.04 -19.60
C GLU A 3 9.77 -73.43 -18.34
N ASP A 4 8.99 -72.36 -18.58
CA ASP A 4 8.00 -71.71 -17.71
C ASP A 4 8.46 -70.53 -16.83
N ILE A 5 7.78 -69.38 -16.77
CA ILE A 5 6.49 -68.92 -17.31
C ILE A 5 6.47 -67.38 -17.35
N ALA A 6 5.90 -66.81 -18.42
CA ALA A 6 4.93 -65.69 -18.54
C ALA A 6 4.86 -64.60 -17.42
N HIS A 7 4.56 -63.30 -17.64
CA HIS A 7 3.77 -62.61 -18.66
C HIS A 7 3.76 -61.07 -18.39
N PHE A 8 3.69 -60.25 -19.47
CA PHE A 8 2.90 -58.99 -19.71
C PHE A 8 3.01 -57.80 -18.72
N ALA A 9 2.90 -56.51 -19.08
CA ALA A 9 2.51 -55.79 -20.30
C ALA A 9 2.96 -54.31 -20.20
N ASP A 10 2.94 -53.62 -21.34
CA ASP A 10 2.57 -52.21 -21.57
C ASP A 10 2.98 -51.14 -20.55
N TRP A 11 4.02 -50.39 -20.91
CA TRP A 11 4.20 -49.01 -20.46
C TRP A 11 3.33 -48.08 -21.32
N THR A 12 2.08 -47.89 -20.89
CA THR A 12 1.27 -46.75 -21.33
C THR A 12 1.81 -45.47 -20.70
N SER A 13 2.07 -44.49 -21.55
CA SER A 13 2.35 -43.10 -21.22
C SER A 13 1.33 -42.57 -20.21
N SER A 14 1.80 -42.18 -19.03
CA SER A 14 0.98 -41.49 -18.04
C SER A 14 0.63 -40.08 -18.53
N PRO A 15 -0.65 -39.65 -18.42
CA PRO A 15 -1.02 -38.27 -18.68
C PRO A 15 -0.53 -37.41 -17.52
N ASN A 16 0.25 -36.38 -17.83
CA ASN A 16 0.69 -35.39 -16.85
C ASN A 16 -0.50 -34.44 -16.57
N GLU A 17 -1.44 -34.87 -15.73
CA GLU A 17 -2.44 -34.00 -15.13
C GLU A 17 -1.83 -33.20 -13.97
N ASN A 18 -2.22 -31.92 -13.87
CA ASN A 18 -1.91 -30.93 -12.82
C ASN A 18 -0.65 -30.06 -12.96
N ARG A 19 -0.74 -29.08 -13.86
CA ARG A 19 -0.34 -27.70 -13.55
C ARG A 19 -1.18 -26.75 -14.40
N THR A 20 -2.28 -26.23 -13.84
CA THR A 20 -2.85 -24.97 -14.36
C THR A 20 -1.81 -23.90 -14.08
N ASP A 21 -0.92 -23.70 -15.05
CA ASP A 21 0.18 -22.76 -15.01
C ASP A 21 -0.41 -21.35 -14.97
N VAL A 22 -0.60 -20.79 -13.77
CA VAL A 22 -1.00 -19.39 -13.63
C VAL A 22 0.22 -18.57 -14.04
N GLN A 23 0.24 -18.19 -15.31
CA GLN A 23 1.39 -17.55 -15.92
C GLN A 23 1.68 -16.21 -15.27
N ARG A 24 2.97 -16.03 -14.99
CA ARG A 24 3.58 -14.78 -14.59
C ARG A 24 3.51 -13.78 -15.76
N THR A 25 2.81 -12.65 -15.60
CA THR A 25 2.60 -11.68 -16.69
C THR A 25 2.74 -10.23 -16.22
N LEU A 26 3.25 -9.38 -17.13
CA LEU A 26 3.23 -7.92 -17.01
C LEU A 26 2.60 -7.35 -18.29
N GLU A 27 1.40 -6.78 -18.18
CA GLU A 27 0.64 -6.33 -19.35
C GLU A 27 -0.18 -5.08 -19.06
N TRP A 28 -0.47 -4.30 -20.12
CA TRP A 28 -1.50 -3.27 -20.08
C TRP A 28 -2.89 -3.90 -20.10
N THR A 29 -3.79 -3.37 -19.28
CA THR A 29 -5.17 -3.81 -19.15
C THR A 29 -6.08 -2.63 -18.81
N HIS A 30 -7.36 -2.92 -18.57
CA HIS A 30 -8.30 -1.98 -17.98
C HIS A 30 -8.66 -2.45 -16.57
N TYR A 31 -8.47 -1.58 -15.58
CA TYR A 31 -8.87 -1.81 -14.20
C TYR A 31 -9.89 -0.75 -13.81
N PHE A 32 -11.15 -1.16 -13.62
CA PHE A 32 -12.28 -0.24 -13.38
C PHE A 32 -12.29 0.97 -14.35
N ASP A 33 -12.23 0.69 -15.65
CA ASP A 33 -12.21 1.65 -16.76
C ASP A 33 -10.96 2.56 -16.85
N TRP A 34 -10.01 2.43 -15.94
CA TRP A 34 -8.70 3.05 -16.11
C TRP A 34 -7.76 2.15 -16.91
N PRO A 35 -6.99 2.70 -17.86
CA PRO A 35 -5.79 2.03 -18.36
C PRO A 35 -4.80 1.78 -17.21
N ALA A 36 -4.42 0.52 -17.04
CA ALA A 36 -3.58 0.07 -15.93
C ALA A 36 -2.51 -0.91 -16.40
N LEU A 37 -1.41 -1.00 -15.67
CA LEU A 37 -0.46 -2.10 -15.79
C LEU A 37 -0.80 -3.14 -14.72
N CYS A 38 -0.93 -4.40 -15.13
CA CYS A 38 -1.14 -5.54 -14.25
C CYS A 38 0.16 -6.34 -14.13
N LEU A 39 0.66 -6.50 -12.89
CA LEU A 39 1.70 -7.48 -12.56
C LEU A 39 1.00 -8.69 -11.94
N ARG A 40 1.10 -9.85 -12.58
CA ARG A 40 0.52 -11.11 -12.07
C ARG A 40 1.62 -12.11 -11.76
N GLN A 41 1.56 -12.66 -10.56
CA GLN A 41 2.41 -13.78 -10.12
C GLN A 41 1.55 -14.79 -9.37
N GLY A 42 1.27 -15.93 -9.99
CA GLY A 42 0.38 -16.93 -9.40
C GLY A 42 -0.96 -16.31 -8.99
N PRO A 43 -1.38 -16.45 -7.72
CA PRO A 43 -2.66 -15.91 -7.25
C PRO A 43 -2.68 -14.40 -7.01
N LEU A 44 -1.53 -13.72 -7.04
CA LEU A 44 -1.39 -12.29 -6.77
C LEU A 44 -1.47 -11.49 -8.08
N GLU A 45 -2.28 -10.42 -8.07
CA GLU A 45 -2.34 -9.41 -9.11
C GLU A 45 -2.19 -8.01 -8.48
N LEU A 46 -1.28 -7.20 -9.03
CA LEU A 46 -1.09 -5.80 -8.66
C LEU A 46 -1.51 -4.91 -9.83
N PHE A 47 -2.44 -3.99 -9.59
CA PHE A 47 -2.94 -3.07 -10.61
C PHE A 47 -2.42 -1.66 -10.37
N VAL A 48 -1.56 -1.19 -11.26
CA VAL A 48 -0.96 0.13 -11.19
C VAL A 48 -1.64 1.07 -12.19
N VAL A 49 -2.12 2.22 -11.73
CA VAL A 49 -2.84 3.21 -12.55
C VAL A 49 -2.00 4.48 -12.67
N PRO A 50 -1.21 4.64 -13.76
CA PRO A 50 -0.36 5.81 -13.95
C PRO A 50 -1.13 7.14 -13.98
N ALA A 51 -2.32 7.15 -14.57
CA ALA A 51 -3.15 8.34 -14.74
C ALA A 51 -3.70 8.95 -13.43
N VAL A 52 -3.61 8.22 -12.31
CA VAL A 52 -4.12 8.64 -11.00
C VAL A 52 -2.98 8.56 -9.98
N GLY A 53 -2.04 9.50 -10.03
CA GLY A 53 -0.92 9.60 -9.07
C GLY A 53 0.05 8.42 -9.10
N GLY A 54 0.07 7.62 -10.17
CA GLY A 54 0.90 6.41 -10.23
C GLY A 54 0.54 5.36 -9.18
N ARG A 55 -0.72 5.35 -8.71
CA ARG A 55 -1.18 4.50 -7.59
C ARG A 55 -1.04 3.01 -7.89
N LEU A 56 -0.63 2.25 -6.88
CA LEU A 56 -0.97 0.84 -6.79
C LEU A 56 -2.45 0.78 -6.38
N MET A 57 -3.34 0.79 -7.37
CA MET A 57 -4.77 0.96 -7.16
C MET A 57 -5.47 -0.32 -6.70
N GLY A 58 -5.01 -1.47 -7.17
CA GLY A 58 -5.58 -2.78 -6.86
C GLY A 58 -4.53 -3.76 -6.35
N ILE A 59 -4.93 -4.57 -5.37
CA ILE A 59 -4.16 -5.69 -4.85
C ILE A 59 -5.15 -6.84 -4.75
N ARG A 60 -5.07 -7.77 -5.70
CA ARG A 60 -5.95 -8.94 -5.72
C ARG A 60 -5.18 -10.19 -5.37
N HIS A 61 -5.73 -11.01 -4.49
CA HIS A 61 -5.14 -12.30 -4.14
C HIS A 61 -6.21 -13.39 -4.14
N HIS A 62 -6.00 -14.46 -4.91
CA HIS A 62 -7.01 -15.51 -5.14
C HIS A 62 -8.38 -14.98 -5.61
N GLY A 63 -8.38 -13.87 -6.35
CA GLY A 63 -9.61 -13.26 -6.86
C GLY A 63 -10.28 -12.26 -5.89
N ASP A 64 -9.83 -12.16 -4.64
CA ASP A 64 -10.35 -11.22 -3.66
C ASP A 64 -9.58 -9.89 -3.70
N GLU A 65 -10.31 -8.79 -3.84
CA GLU A 65 -9.75 -7.43 -3.89
C GLU A 65 -9.48 -6.94 -2.47
N LEU A 66 -8.21 -6.76 -2.13
CA LEU A 66 -7.77 -6.33 -0.81
C LEU A 66 -7.70 -4.81 -0.71
N ALA A 67 -7.26 -4.14 -1.76
CA ALA A 67 -7.16 -2.69 -1.79
C ALA A 67 -8.55 -2.05 -1.96
N PHE A 68 -8.80 -0.98 -1.21
CA PHE A 68 -10.02 -0.21 -1.41
C PHE A 68 -9.92 0.65 -2.67
N VAL A 69 -10.98 0.64 -3.47
CA VAL A 69 -11.20 1.55 -4.60
C VAL A 69 -12.53 2.24 -4.43
N ASN A 70 -12.53 3.57 -4.45
CA ASN A 70 -13.75 4.35 -4.34
C ASN A 70 -14.65 4.14 -5.56
N PRO A 71 -15.86 3.55 -5.41
CA PRO A 71 -16.75 3.28 -6.52
C PRO A 71 -17.17 4.53 -7.29
N ALA A 72 -17.29 5.68 -6.61
CA ALA A 72 -17.70 6.94 -7.23
C ALA A 72 -16.63 7.54 -8.15
N LEU A 73 -15.39 7.07 -8.06
CA LEU A 73 -14.26 7.61 -8.81
C LEU A 73 -13.73 6.68 -9.90
N LYS A 74 -14.24 5.45 -10.03
CA LYS A 74 -13.86 4.48 -11.08
C LYS A 74 -13.88 5.13 -12.47
N GLY A 75 -12.82 4.91 -13.24
CA GLY A 75 -12.62 5.49 -14.57
C GLY A 75 -12.35 7.00 -14.61
N LYS A 76 -12.45 7.73 -13.48
CA LYS A 76 -12.26 9.19 -13.44
C LYS A 76 -10.81 9.56 -13.17
N ILE A 77 -10.32 10.59 -13.85
CA ILE A 77 -8.97 11.15 -13.69
C ILE A 77 -9.05 12.60 -13.19
N ALA A 78 -7.93 13.12 -12.68
CA ALA A 78 -7.86 14.51 -12.25
C ALA A 78 -8.21 15.49 -13.40
N SER A 79 -8.90 16.57 -13.07
CA SER A 79 -9.35 17.61 -14.02
C SER A 79 -8.90 18.99 -13.57
N ASP A 80 -8.33 19.77 -14.49
CA ASP A 80 -7.93 21.16 -14.24
C ASP A 80 -9.11 22.12 -14.13
N ASP A 81 -10.28 21.72 -14.64
CA ASP A 81 -11.54 22.45 -14.41
C ASP A 81 -11.90 22.43 -12.91
N PRO A 82 -12.06 23.60 -12.24
CA PRO A 82 -12.33 23.66 -10.80
C PRO A 82 -13.66 23.02 -10.37
N VAL A 83 -14.69 23.08 -11.21
CA VAL A 83 -16.01 22.51 -10.92
C VAL A 83 -15.94 20.99 -10.98
N ALA A 84 -15.32 20.45 -12.03
CA ALA A 84 -15.07 19.03 -12.16
C ALA A 84 -14.15 18.51 -11.04
N TRP A 85 -13.12 19.28 -10.66
CA TRP A 85 -12.25 18.95 -9.53
C TRP A 85 -13.03 18.85 -8.22
N ALA A 86 -13.84 19.86 -7.90
CA ALA A 86 -14.67 19.85 -6.70
C ALA A 86 -15.64 18.65 -6.69
N ALA A 87 -16.21 18.30 -7.85
CA ALA A 87 -17.08 17.13 -7.98
C ALA A 87 -16.33 15.80 -7.74
N LEU A 88 -15.04 15.71 -8.07
CA LEU A 88 -14.20 14.55 -7.75
C LEU A 88 -13.88 14.48 -6.24
N CYS A 89 -13.65 15.62 -5.60
CA CYS A 89 -13.37 15.70 -4.17
C CYS A 89 -14.58 15.28 -3.32
N GLY A 90 -15.79 15.61 -3.76
CA GLY A 90 -17.00 15.39 -2.97
C GLY A 90 -16.96 16.19 -1.67
N GLU A 91 -17.08 15.51 -0.53
CA GLU A 91 -17.02 16.13 0.81
C GLU A 91 -15.59 16.36 1.32
N TRP A 92 -14.59 15.78 0.65
CA TRP A 92 -13.18 15.89 1.01
C TRP A 92 -12.52 17.11 0.36
N SER A 93 -11.33 17.50 0.83
CA SER A 93 -10.54 18.57 0.19
C SER A 93 -9.75 18.09 -1.04
N PHE A 94 -9.72 16.77 -1.28
CA PHE A 94 -9.05 16.11 -2.41
C PHE A 94 -9.81 14.83 -2.80
N PRO A 95 -9.70 14.34 -4.04
CA PRO A 95 -10.41 13.14 -4.45
C PRO A 95 -9.79 11.88 -3.82
N LEU A 96 -10.64 11.06 -3.22
CA LEU A 96 -10.24 9.89 -2.49
C LEU A 96 -10.38 8.63 -3.37
N TRP A 97 -9.46 8.40 -4.31
CA TRP A 97 -9.59 7.30 -5.28
C TRP A 97 -9.47 5.89 -4.68
N GLY A 98 -8.65 5.69 -3.65
CA GLY A 98 -8.25 4.35 -3.19
C GLY A 98 -6.76 4.06 -3.39
N GLY A 99 -6.40 2.81 -3.12
CA GLY A 99 -5.06 2.24 -3.36
C GLY A 99 -3.92 2.82 -2.52
N GLY A 100 -2.70 2.49 -2.94
CA GLY A 100 -1.43 2.96 -2.38
C GLY A 100 -0.98 4.30 -3.00
N LYS A 101 -0.82 5.31 -2.15
CA LYS A 101 -0.46 6.70 -2.51
C LYS A 101 0.76 7.19 -1.72
N THR A 102 1.40 8.23 -2.25
CA THR A 102 2.53 8.88 -1.59
C THR A 102 2.21 10.34 -1.39
N TRP A 103 2.21 10.76 -0.14
CA TRP A 103 2.09 12.15 0.28
C TRP A 103 3.41 12.67 0.82
N ILE A 104 3.49 13.99 0.93
CA ILE A 104 4.66 14.69 1.45
C ILE A 104 4.32 15.20 2.83
N ALA A 105 4.97 14.66 3.85
CA ALA A 105 4.80 15.14 5.22
C ALA A 105 5.71 16.36 5.51
N PRO A 106 5.38 17.22 6.49
CA PRO A 106 4.15 17.20 7.30
C PRO A 106 2.93 17.79 6.55
N GLU A 107 1.73 17.34 6.91
CA GLU A 107 0.46 17.88 6.37
C GLU A 107 0.26 19.38 6.69
N SER A 108 0.89 19.90 7.74
CA SER A 108 0.86 21.33 8.10
C SER A 108 1.46 22.25 7.03
N ARG A 109 2.20 21.70 6.05
CA ARG A 109 2.79 22.44 4.92
C ARG A 109 2.02 22.25 3.61
N TRP A 110 0.85 21.61 3.66
CA TRP A 110 0.03 21.38 2.49
C TRP A 110 -0.65 22.66 1.98
N PRO A 111 -0.66 22.86 0.65
CA PRO A 111 -1.31 24.02 0.05
C PRO A 111 -2.83 23.94 0.29
N GLY A 112 -3.38 24.92 1.02
CA GLY A 112 -4.82 24.94 1.32
C GLY A 112 -5.32 23.75 2.15
N GLY A 113 -4.43 23.06 2.86
CA GLY A 113 -4.79 21.91 3.70
C GLY A 113 -5.07 20.61 2.93
N ALA A 114 -4.63 20.49 1.68
CA ALA A 114 -4.78 19.29 0.86
C ALA A 114 -3.44 18.83 0.25
N PRO A 115 -3.26 17.53 -0.05
CA PRO A 115 -2.05 17.02 -0.69
C PRO A 115 -1.73 17.78 -1.98
N GLN A 116 -0.44 17.88 -2.33
CA GLN A 116 -0.05 18.53 -3.59
C GLN A 116 -0.65 17.77 -4.78
N ARG A 117 -1.57 18.41 -5.49
CA ARG A 117 -2.42 17.79 -6.52
C ARG A 117 -1.63 17.05 -7.61
N GLU A 118 -0.53 17.63 -8.09
CA GLU A 118 0.31 17.00 -9.13
C GLU A 118 0.99 15.71 -8.65
N LEU A 119 1.31 15.64 -7.35
CA LEU A 119 1.94 14.47 -6.74
C LEU A 119 0.90 13.40 -6.37
N ASP A 120 -0.26 13.79 -5.84
CA ASP A 120 -1.29 12.85 -5.38
C ASP A 120 -2.18 12.30 -6.52
N SER A 121 -2.51 13.15 -7.49
CA SER A 121 -3.59 12.92 -8.45
C SER A 121 -3.17 13.05 -9.90
N GLY A 122 -2.02 13.69 -10.16
CA GLY A 122 -1.49 13.93 -11.50
C GLY A 122 -1.15 12.63 -12.23
N ALA A 123 -1.12 12.69 -13.56
CA ALA A 123 -0.71 11.55 -14.37
C ALA A 123 0.81 11.34 -14.28
N TYR A 124 1.22 10.17 -13.80
CA TYR A 124 2.61 9.76 -13.74
C TYR A 124 3.01 9.14 -15.08
N LYS A 125 4.24 9.40 -15.51
CA LYS A 125 4.84 8.78 -16.68
C LYS A 125 5.37 7.39 -16.30
N VAL A 126 5.02 6.37 -17.08
CA VAL A 126 5.73 5.08 -17.04
C VAL A 126 7.10 5.28 -17.68
N VAL A 127 8.15 5.22 -16.87
CA VAL A 127 9.54 5.42 -17.30
C VAL A 127 10.09 4.12 -17.88
N ARG A 128 9.81 3.00 -17.21
CA ARG A 128 10.33 1.69 -17.58
C ARG A 128 9.39 0.59 -17.08
N THR A 129 9.33 -0.50 -17.84
CA THR A 129 8.80 -1.78 -17.39
C THR A 129 9.87 -2.86 -17.60
N TRP A 130 9.82 -3.92 -16.81
CA TRP A 130 10.67 -5.09 -17.02
C TRP A 130 9.99 -6.37 -16.55
N SER A 131 10.41 -7.49 -17.13
CA SER A 131 10.07 -8.84 -16.70
C SER A 131 11.23 -9.73 -17.09
N ASP A 132 12.01 -10.17 -16.10
CA ASP A 132 13.14 -11.10 -16.25
C ASP A 132 12.93 -12.31 -15.34
N GLU A 133 13.84 -13.29 -15.32
CA GLU A 133 13.70 -14.52 -14.53
C GLU A 133 13.49 -14.30 -13.02
N ARG A 134 13.93 -13.17 -12.47
CA ARG A 134 13.90 -12.90 -11.02
C ARG A 134 12.77 -11.99 -10.59
N SER A 135 12.38 -11.04 -11.44
CA SER A 135 11.41 -10.02 -11.06
C SER A 135 10.73 -9.37 -12.25
N MET A 136 9.55 -8.82 -12.01
CA MET A 136 8.90 -7.89 -12.94
C MET A 136 8.61 -6.59 -12.23
N GLY A 137 8.46 -5.50 -12.97
CA GLY A 137 8.15 -4.25 -12.31
C GLY A 137 7.91 -3.07 -13.23
N ILE A 138 7.63 -1.95 -12.57
CA ILE A 138 7.31 -0.67 -13.19
C ILE A 138 8.07 0.44 -12.46
N GLU A 139 8.67 1.35 -13.23
CA GLU A 139 9.15 2.64 -12.76
C GLU A 139 8.22 3.75 -13.26
N LEU A 140 7.83 4.63 -12.34
CA LEU A 140 6.92 5.74 -12.56
C LEU A 140 7.57 7.04 -12.11
N GLU A 141 7.29 8.12 -12.82
CA GLU A 141 7.74 9.46 -12.47
C GLU A 141 6.57 10.45 -12.49
N SER A 142 6.41 11.18 -11.39
CA SER A 142 5.42 12.26 -11.30
C SER A 142 5.85 13.47 -12.14
N PRO A 143 4.91 14.37 -12.48
CA PRO A 143 5.26 15.74 -12.81
C PRO A 143 6.08 16.38 -11.68
N VAL A 144 6.91 17.35 -12.02
CA VAL A 144 7.49 18.24 -11.00
C VAL A 144 6.36 19.13 -10.49
N CYS A 145 6.07 19.04 -9.19
CA CYS A 145 5.00 19.83 -8.60
C CYS A 145 5.33 21.32 -8.71
N SER A 146 4.47 22.08 -9.37
CA SER A 146 4.58 23.53 -9.55
C SER A 146 4.68 24.31 -8.24
N GLN A 147 4.00 23.86 -7.19
CA GLN A 147 3.95 24.55 -5.88
C GLN A 147 5.16 24.23 -5.00
N SER A 148 5.64 22.99 -5.05
CA SER A 148 6.73 22.53 -4.18
C SER A 148 8.09 22.45 -4.91
N GLY A 149 8.11 22.25 -6.21
CA GLY A 149 9.31 21.83 -6.94
C GLY A 149 9.76 20.42 -6.59
N LEU A 150 8.97 19.64 -5.83
CA LEU A 150 9.27 18.25 -5.55
C LEU A 150 8.80 17.35 -6.70
N GLN A 151 9.46 16.21 -6.85
CA GLN A 151 9.10 15.17 -7.82
C GLN A 151 9.22 13.80 -7.16
N ILE A 152 8.23 12.95 -7.41
CA ILE A 152 8.20 11.57 -6.92
C ILE A 152 8.63 10.64 -8.05
N HIS A 153 9.54 9.73 -7.73
CA HIS A 153 9.81 8.54 -8.52
C HIS A 153 9.37 7.31 -7.71
N ARG A 154 8.65 6.39 -8.34
CA ARG A 154 8.16 5.16 -7.70
C ARG A 154 8.62 3.97 -8.50
N ARG A 155 9.18 2.96 -7.83
CA ARG A 155 9.51 1.67 -8.42
C ARG A 155 8.75 0.59 -7.68
N ILE A 156 7.94 -0.18 -8.41
CA ILE A 156 7.23 -1.35 -7.88
C ILE A 156 7.86 -2.58 -8.50
N THR A 157 8.33 -3.52 -7.67
CA THR A 157 9.01 -4.75 -8.10
C THR A 157 8.31 -5.95 -7.48
N LEU A 158 7.75 -6.83 -8.31
CA LEU A 158 7.16 -8.10 -7.90
C LEU A 158 8.17 -9.24 -8.12
N ASP A 159 8.43 -9.99 -7.05
CA ASP A 159 9.31 -11.15 -7.05
C ASP A 159 8.75 -12.29 -7.92
N ALA A 160 9.62 -13.00 -8.64
CA ALA A 160 9.21 -14.04 -9.57
C ALA A 160 8.78 -15.36 -8.89
N ASP A 161 9.12 -15.57 -7.63
CA ASP A 161 8.95 -16.85 -6.93
C ASP A 161 8.04 -16.75 -5.70
N SER A 162 7.52 -15.55 -5.40
CA SER A 162 6.68 -15.31 -4.23
C SER A 162 5.59 -14.28 -4.47
N SER A 163 4.63 -14.20 -3.55
CA SER A 163 3.64 -13.12 -3.48
C SER A 163 4.20 -11.86 -2.78
N THR A 164 5.50 -11.60 -2.94
CA THR A 164 6.21 -10.49 -2.29
C THR A 164 6.54 -9.43 -3.33
N TRP A 165 6.30 -8.16 -3.01
CA TRP A 165 6.75 -7.05 -3.82
C TRP A 165 7.37 -5.96 -2.95
N SER A 166 8.19 -5.11 -3.56
CA SER A 166 8.68 -3.89 -2.93
C SER A 166 8.25 -2.66 -3.70
N THR A 167 7.97 -1.59 -2.94
CA THR A 167 7.75 -0.26 -3.48
C THR A 167 8.83 0.67 -2.94
N VAL A 168 9.69 1.14 -3.84
CA VAL A 168 10.67 2.18 -3.53
C VAL A 168 10.11 3.53 -3.96
N HIS A 169 9.91 4.40 -2.99
CA HIS A 169 9.55 5.80 -3.19
C HIS A 169 10.82 6.64 -3.12
N ALA A 170 11.00 7.54 -4.08
CA ALA A 170 12.05 8.52 -4.04
C ALA A 170 11.49 9.92 -4.24
N LEU A 171 11.91 10.84 -3.38
CA LEU A 171 11.52 12.23 -3.43
C LEU A 171 12.75 13.06 -3.80
N THR A 172 12.66 13.78 -4.91
CA THR A 172 13.74 14.66 -5.38
C THR A 172 13.28 16.11 -5.35
N ASN A 173 14.11 17.01 -4.81
CA ASN A 173 13.86 18.44 -4.90
C ASN A 173 14.39 19.01 -6.22
N ARG A 174 13.50 19.26 -7.17
CA ARG A 174 13.79 19.89 -8.46
C ARG A 174 13.67 21.42 -8.41
N GLY A 175 13.20 21.97 -7.29
CA GLY A 175 13.15 23.41 -7.06
C GLY A 175 14.47 23.97 -6.54
N SER A 176 14.51 25.29 -6.38
CA SER A 176 15.66 26.01 -5.82
C SER A 176 15.60 26.17 -4.29
N ILE A 177 14.43 25.95 -3.68
CA ILE A 177 14.19 26.17 -2.26
C ILE A 177 14.42 24.86 -1.50
N ALA A 178 15.28 24.87 -0.49
CA ALA A 178 15.47 23.71 0.38
C ALA A 178 14.20 23.40 1.16
N ARG A 179 13.83 22.12 1.26
CA ARG A 179 12.60 21.67 1.92
C ARG A 179 12.88 20.64 2.97
N GLU A 180 12.28 20.83 4.13
CA GLU A 180 12.18 19.79 5.14
C GLU A 180 10.87 19.03 4.91
N CYS A 181 10.98 17.75 4.61
CA CYS A 181 9.86 16.90 4.23
C CYS A 181 10.17 15.42 4.49
N GLY A 182 9.13 14.61 4.62
CA GLY A 182 9.22 13.15 4.69
C GLY A 182 8.33 12.51 3.63
N ILE A 183 8.70 11.31 3.21
CA ILE A 183 7.83 10.44 2.40
C ILE A 183 6.78 9.85 3.36
N TRP A 184 5.51 10.05 3.03
CA TRP A 184 4.38 9.47 3.75
C TRP A 184 3.65 8.54 2.79
N GLU A 185 3.78 7.24 2.98
CA GLU A 185 3.08 6.26 2.17
C GLU A 185 1.81 5.82 2.89
N VAL A 186 0.72 5.75 2.14
CA VAL A 186 -0.62 5.44 2.63
C VAL A 186 -1.23 4.38 1.73
N LEU A 187 -1.64 3.26 2.29
CA LEU A 187 -2.41 2.24 1.58
C LEU A 187 -3.80 2.08 2.18
N MET A 188 -4.81 2.20 1.32
CA MET A 188 -6.21 2.00 1.66
C MET A 188 -6.60 0.54 1.41
N LEU A 189 -7.03 -0.16 2.45
CA LEU A 189 -7.46 -1.56 2.41
C LEU A 189 -8.94 -1.70 2.74
N ASN A 190 -9.60 -2.70 2.17
CA ASN A 190 -11.02 -2.98 2.41
C ASN A 190 -11.27 -3.48 3.84
N ARG A 191 -12.38 -3.05 4.43
CA ARG A 191 -12.92 -3.63 5.66
C ARG A 191 -13.82 -4.84 5.36
N PRO A 192 -13.99 -5.77 6.31
CA PRO A 192 -13.39 -5.81 7.66
C PRO A 192 -11.96 -6.34 7.66
N ALA A 193 -11.18 -6.00 8.68
CA ALA A 193 -9.85 -6.55 8.90
C ALA A 193 -9.43 -6.44 10.37
N ARG A 194 -8.44 -7.25 10.77
CA ARG A 194 -7.66 -7.06 11.99
C ARG A 194 -6.23 -6.67 11.64
N ILE A 195 -5.72 -5.60 12.24
CA ILE A 195 -4.32 -5.18 12.10
C ILE A 195 -3.54 -5.69 13.33
N GLU A 196 -2.33 -6.17 13.11
CA GLU A 196 -1.39 -6.57 14.16
C GLU A 196 -0.03 -5.90 13.89
N ILE A 197 0.48 -5.13 14.86
CA ILE A 197 1.73 -4.38 14.75
C ILE A 197 2.68 -4.88 15.85
N PRO A 198 3.75 -5.61 15.50
CA PRO A 198 4.76 -6.01 16.47
C PRO A 198 5.52 -4.80 17.00
N LEU A 199 5.63 -4.75 18.32
CA LEU A 199 6.25 -3.69 19.10
C LEU A 199 7.64 -4.11 19.56
N GLU A 200 8.47 -3.14 19.95
CA GLU A 200 9.72 -3.41 20.67
C GLU A 200 9.43 -4.00 22.05
N ASP A 201 10.29 -4.90 22.55
CA ASP A 201 10.10 -5.61 23.83
C ASP A 201 9.90 -4.69 25.05
N SER A 202 10.32 -3.42 24.95
CA SER A 202 10.13 -2.41 25.99
C SER A 202 8.73 -1.77 26.03
N ALA A 203 7.84 -2.10 25.10
CA ALA A 203 6.51 -1.52 25.00
C ALA A 203 5.53 -2.17 25.99
N THR A 204 5.17 -1.44 27.05
CA THR A 204 4.41 -2.01 28.18
C THR A 204 2.95 -1.56 28.27
N GLY A 205 2.52 -0.51 27.56
CA GLY A 205 1.15 0.00 27.69
C GLY A 205 0.66 0.86 26.53
N LEU A 206 -0.67 0.96 26.38
CA LEU A 206 -1.33 1.69 25.30
C LEU A 206 -0.97 3.19 25.28
N LEU A 207 -0.73 3.81 26.44
CA LEU A 207 -0.36 5.22 26.53
C LEU A 207 1.00 5.53 25.89
N ASP A 208 1.94 4.59 25.98
CA ASP A 208 3.31 4.77 25.46
C ASP A 208 3.42 4.42 23.97
N VAL A 209 2.49 3.59 23.47
CA VAL A 209 2.52 3.03 22.12
C VAL A 209 1.56 3.76 21.19
N VAL A 210 0.34 4.07 21.65
CA VAL A 210 -0.72 4.65 20.82
C VAL A 210 -0.75 6.15 21.02
N HIS A 211 -0.27 6.86 20.00
CA HIS A 211 -0.24 8.32 19.94
C HIS A 211 -1.48 8.84 19.21
N GLN A 212 -2.39 9.47 19.93
CA GLN A 212 -3.57 10.03 19.32
C GLN A 212 -3.22 11.23 18.42
N ILE A 213 -3.87 11.30 17.24
CA ILE A 213 -3.75 12.44 16.35
C ILE A 213 -4.95 13.37 16.59
N ALA A 214 -4.68 14.50 17.24
CA ALA A 214 -5.72 15.44 17.66
C ALA A 214 -6.57 15.93 16.48
N GLY A 215 -7.90 15.94 16.67
CA GLY A 215 -8.86 16.46 15.68
C GLY A 215 -9.16 15.51 14.51
N LYS A 216 -8.75 14.24 14.57
CA LYS A 216 -9.02 13.23 13.54
C LYS A 216 -9.90 12.09 14.10
N GLY A 217 -11.22 12.29 14.07
CA GLY A 217 -12.23 11.22 14.23
C GLY A 217 -13.37 11.48 15.23
N PRO A 218 -14.47 10.68 15.18
CA PRO A 218 -15.60 10.69 16.10
C PRO A 218 -15.30 10.07 17.47
N ILE A 219 -14.16 9.38 17.65
CA ILE A 219 -13.71 8.85 18.94
C ILE A 219 -12.66 9.79 19.55
N ASP A 220 -12.93 10.24 20.77
CA ASP A 220 -12.04 11.13 21.53
C ASP A 220 -10.77 10.44 22.05
N ASP A 221 -10.79 9.15 22.39
CA ASP A 221 -9.57 8.38 22.69
C ASP A 221 -9.78 6.91 22.38
N ILE A 222 -9.07 6.39 21.37
CA ILE A 222 -9.20 4.99 20.96
C ILE A 222 -8.72 4.01 22.05
N ARG A 223 -7.83 4.44 22.94
CA ARG A 223 -7.25 3.60 24.01
C ARG A 223 -8.27 3.21 25.07
N GLU A 224 -9.38 3.94 25.16
CA GLU A 224 -10.48 3.65 26.08
C GLU A 224 -11.54 2.72 25.46
N THR A 225 -11.27 2.19 24.27
CA THR A 225 -12.19 1.33 23.51
C THR A 225 -11.71 -0.11 23.44
N ASP A 226 -12.56 -0.99 22.92
CA ASP A 226 -12.24 -2.37 22.60
C ASP A 226 -11.58 -2.56 21.23
N ILE A 227 -11.29 -1.45 20.51
CA ILE A 227 -10.72 -1.46 19.16
C ILE A 227 -9.23 -1.78 19.19
N VAL A 228 -8.50 -1.27 20.19
CA VAL A 228 -7.05 -1.47 20.33
C VAL A 228 -6.73 -2.27 21.58
N ARG A 229 -5.82 -3.23 21.46
CA ARG A 229 -5.34 -4.04 22.59
C ARG A 229 -3.86 -4.32 22.44
N ILE A 230 -3.14 -4.41 23.56
CA ILE A 230 -1.75 -4.87 23.59
C ILE A 230 -1.68 -6.18 24.37
N SER A 231 -1.04 -7.19 23.78
CA SER A 231 -0.66 -8.45 24.43
C SER A 231 0.68 -8.90 23.85
N ASP A 232 1.61 -9.35 24.69
CA ASP A 232 2.86 -10.00 24.25
C ASP A 232 3.64 -9.21 23.17
N ALA A 233 3.86 -7.91 23.41
CA ALA A 233 4.52 -6.99 22.47
C ALA A 233 3.85 -6.90 21.08
N LEU A 234 2.53 -7.12 21.02
CA LEU A 234 1.73 -6.99 19.81
C LEU A 234 0.57 -6.02 20.06
N LEU A 235 0.48 -4.98 19.24
CA LEU A 235 -0.70 -4.12 19.16
C LEU A 235 -1.68 -4.70 18.16
N SER A 236 -2.89 -5.05 18.60
CA SER A 236 -4.00 -5.49 17.76
C SER A 236 -5.04 -4.39 17.59
N VAL A 237 -5.55 -4.20 16.38
CA VAL A 237 -6.53 -3.16 16.01
C VAL A 237 -7.67 -3.77 15.21
N GLU A 238 -8.91 -3.55 15.63
CA GLU A 238 -10.09 -4.05 14.90
C GLU A 238 -10.65 -2.99 13.92
N CYS A 239 -10.62 -3.32 12.63
CA CYS A 239 -11.11 -2.47 11.54
C CYS A 239 -12.40 -3.01 10.92
N GLU A 240 -13.37 -3.39 11.77
CA GLU A 240 -14.66 -3.93 11.31
C GLU A 240 -15.75 -2.86 11.24
N ARG A 241 -15.81 -1.99 12.24
CA ARG A 241 -16.91 -1.03 12.42
C ARG A 241 -16.64 0.25 11.65
N ALA A 242 -17.74 0.80 11.11
CA ALA A 242 -17.83 2.10 10.44
C ALA A 242 -17.72 3.27 11.45
N VAL A 243 -16.58 3.37 12.13
CA VAL A 243 -16.29 4.39 13.14
C VAL A 243 -14.93 4.98 12.85
N GLU A 244 -14.86 6.30 12.70
CA GLU A 244 -13.59 6.93 12.38
C GLU A 244 -12.68 7.05 13.60
N TYR A 245 -11.39 6.82 13.37
CA TYR A 245 -10.33 7.02 14.33
C TYR A 245 -9.01 7.16 13.58
N LYS A 246 -8.07 7.90 14.17
CA LYS A 246 -6.69 7.96 13.68
C LYS A 246 -5.71 7.99 14.83
N PHE A 247 -4.65 7.20 14.74
CA PHE A 247 -3.57 7.20 15.72
C PHE A 247 -2.25 6.79 15.07
N GLY A 248 -1.16 7.28 15.67
CA GLY A 248 0.20 6.85 15.40
C GLY A 248 0.62 5.73 16.35
N VAL A 249 1.56 4.90 15.90
CA VAL A 249 2.15 3.80 16.67
C VAL A 249 3.63 4.07 16.89
N ALA A 250 3.99 4.39 18.13
CA ALA A 250 5.36 4.45 18.59
C ALA A 250 5.92 3.05 18.86
N GLN A 251 7.24 2.94 19.04
CA GLN A 251 7.94 1.70 19.40
C GLN A 251 7.60 0.50 18.49
N SER A 252 7.32 0.74 17.22
CA SER A 252 7.09 -0.33 16.25
C SER A 252 8.41 -0.85 15.68
N THR A 253 8.43 -2.16 15.40
CA THR A 253 9.50 -2.82 14.63
C THR A 253 9.50 -2.48 13.14
N GLY A 254 8.52 -1.69 12.65
CA GLY A 254 8.35 -1.34 11.24
C GLY A 254 7.49 -2.32 10.45
N GLU A 255 6.91 -3.33 11.12
CA GLU A 255 6.03 -4.33 10.53
C GLU A 255 4.55 -4.05 10.84
N ILE A 256 3.70 -4.20 9.84
CA ILE A 256 2.24 -4.18 9.95
C ILE A 256 1.71 -5.46 9.31
N ARG A 257 0.94 -6.24 10.06
CA ARG A 257 0.19 -7.39 9.56
C ARG A 257 -1.28 -7.03 9.50
N VAL A 258 -1.96 -7.50 8.47
CA VAL A 258 -3.39 -7.31 8.28
C VAL A 258 -4.00 -8.66 7.93
N ILE A 259 -5.01 -9.06 8.69
CA ILE A 259 -5.78 -10.28 8.47
C ILE A 259 -7.13 -9.85 7.91
N MET A 260 -7.42 -10.30 6.70
CA MET A 260 -8.62 -9.93 5.94
C MET A 260 -9.39 -11.20 5.56
N PRO A 261 -10.73 -11.24 5.68
CA PRO A 261 -11.49 -12.35 5.15
C PRO A 261 -11.46 -12.36 3.62
N GLY A 262 -11.43 -13.56 3.04
CA GLY A 262 -11.57 -13.80 1.61
C GLY A 262 -12.55 -14.94 1.35
N ARG A 263 -12.93 -15.13 0.09
CA ARG A 263 -13.91 -16.16 -0.33
C ARG A 263 -13.43 -17.57 -0.03
N ALA A 264 -12.13 -17.80 -0.10
CA ALA A 264 -11.49 -19.10 0.09
C ALA A 264 -10.79 -19.26 1.45
N GLY A 265 -10.99 -18.31 2.37
CA GLY A 265 -10.29 -18.24 3.66
C GLY A 265 -9.67 -16.86 3.88
N GLU A 266 -8.96 -16.70 4.99
CA GLU A 266 -8.34 -15.43 5.36
C GLU A 266 -7.04 -15.18 4.58
N HIS A 267 -6.79 -13.91 4.28
CA HIS A 267 -5.55 -13.39 3.72
C HIS A 267 -4.74 -12.75 4.83
N ARG A 268 -3.46 -13.14 4.93
CA ARG A 268 -2.47 -12.45 5.72
C ARG A 268 -1.67 -11.54 4.80
N TYR A 269 -1.95 -10.25 4.88
CA TYR A 269 -1.15 -9.21 4.29
C TYR A 269 -0.08 -8.77 5.29
N ARG A 270 1.15 -8.60 4.85
CA ARG A 270 2.27 -8.10 5.67
C ARG A 270 2.96 -6.97 4.93
N ARG A 271 3.22 -5.88 5.63
CA ARG A 271 4.00 -4.74 5.18
C ARG A 271 5.15 -4.51 6.15
N THR A 272 6.32 -4.19 5.61
CA THR A 272 7.53 -3.91 6.37
C THR A 272 8.25 -2.70 5.82
N SER A 273 8.81 -1.90 6.71
CA SER A 273 9.60 -0.72 6.39
C SER A 273 10.66 -0.50 7.47
N ALA A 274 11.75 0.18 7.11
CA ALA A 274 12.79 0.50 8.08
C ALA A 274 12.32 1.58 9.06
N VAL A 275 12.50 1.34 10.35
CA VAL A 275 12.24 2.31 11.42
C VAL A 275 13.57 2.69 12.07
N ASP A 276 13.82 4.00 12.17
CA ASP A 276 14.91 4.56 12.94
C ASP A 276 14.32 5.23 14.19
N THR A 277 14.45 4.58 15.34
CA THR A 277 13.90 5.07 16.61
C THR A 277 14.55 6.36 17.11
N ARG A 278 15.66 6.79 16.51
CA ARG A 278 16.34 8.05 16.83
C ARG A 278 15.99 9.17 15.84
N ALA A 279 15.31 8.83 14.75
CA ALA A 279 14.90 9.81 13.76
C ALA A 279 13.69 10.62 14.20
N VAL A 280 13.54 11.79 13.58
CA VAL A 280 12.35 12.63 13.75
C VAL A 280 11.36 12.33 12.62
N TYR A 281 10.17 11.90 13.00
CA TYR A 281 9.06 11.69 12.08
C TYR A 281 8.12 12.89 12.09
N ALA A 282 7.58 13.24 10.92
CA ALA A 282 6.74 14.42 10.75
C ALA A 282 5.51 14.44 11.66
N HIS A 283 4.92 13.26 11.90
CA HIS A 283 3.76 13.08 12.77
C HIS A 283 4.14 12.44 14.12
N GLY A 284 5.44 12.42 14.45
CA GLY A 284 5.96 11.88 15.71
C GLY A 284 6.02 10.36 15.79
N THR A 285 5.46 9.63 14.82
CA THR A 285 5.50 8.16 14.77
C THR A 285 5.83 7.64 13.36
N PRO A 286 6.45 6.46 13.23
CA PRO A 286 6.76 5.86 11.93
C PRO A 286 5.56 5.20 11.24
N ILE A 287 4.51 4.85 12.00
CA ILE A 287 3.34 4.12 11.51
C ILE A 287 2.09 4.85 11.99
N GLU A 288 1.07 4.95 11.13
CA GLU A 288 -0.26 5.39 11.52
C GLU A 288 -1.32 4.41 11.02
N VAL A 289 -2.45 4.41 11.71
CA VAL A 289 -3.67 3.71 11.31
C VAL A 289 -4.81 4.72 11.29
N PHE A 290 -5.56 4.73 10.19
CA PHE A 290 -6.82 5.47 10.05
C PHE A 290 -7.94 4.49 9.71
N ASN A 291 -9.13 4.68 10.26
CA ASN A 291 -10.33 3.93 9.85
C ASN A 291 -11.40 4.90 9.41
N ALA A 292 -12.04 4.64 8.27
CA ALA A 292 -13.00 5.58 7.70
C ALA A 292 -14.39 5.46 8.35
N PRO A 293 -15.17 6.56 8.47
CA PRO A 293 -16.47 6.51 9.13
C PRO A 293 -17.55 5.89 8.23
N SER A 294 -17.51 6.16 6.92
CA SER A 294 -18.59 5.81 6.00
C SER A 294 -18.16 4.82 4.92
N LEU A 295 -17.07 5.13 4.20
CA LEU A 295 -16.54 4.25 3.17
C LEU A 295 -15.90 2.99 3.80
N PRO A 296 -16.00 1.80 3.17
CA PRO A 296 -15.57 0.54 3.77
C PRO A 296 -14.04 0.33 3.68
N TYR A 297 -13.25 1.28 4.16
CA TYR A 297 -11.80 1.19 4.18
C TYR A 297 -11.18 1.62 5.50
N PHE A 298 -9.94 1.19 5.68
CA PHE A 298 -8.99 1.74 6.63
C PHE A 298 -7.66 1.98 5.90
N GLU A 299 -6.79 2.78 6.49
CA GLU A 299 -5.44 3.04 6.00
C GLU A 299 -4.42 2.47 6.96
N ILE A 300 -3.39 1.87 6.38
CA ILE A 300 -2.12 1.65 7.04
C ILE A 300 -1.10 2.59 6.41
N GLU A 301 -0.37 3.30 7.25
CA GLU A 301 0.49 4.40 6.83
C GLU A 301 1.89 4.16 7.37
N THR A 302 2.89 4.45 6.56
CA THR A 302 4.29 4.38 6.98
C THR A 302 5.04 5.64 6.56
N HIS A 303 5.93 6.10 7.43
CA HIS A 303 6.63 7.36 7.28
C HIS A 303 8.13 7.14 7.16
N ALA A 304 8.76 7.82 6.21
CA ALA A 304 10.19 8.06 6.26
C ALA A 304 10.50 9.15 7.30
N PRO A 305 11.70 9.12 7.93
CA PRO A 305 12.25 10.26 8.65
C PRO A 305 12.16 11.58 7.89
N LEU A 306 12.00 12.69 8.61
CA LEU A 306 12.15 14.02 8.03
C LEU A 306 13.58 14.20 7.49
N ALA A 307 13.66 14.68 6.25
CA ALA A 307 14.91 15.05 5.62
C ALA A 307 14.84 16.49 5.12
N ARG A 308 15.97 17.21 5.18
CA ARG A 308 16.11 18.52 4.56
C ARG A 308 16.77 18.37 3.19
N LEU A 309 15.97 18.44 2.13
CA LEU A 309 16.41 18.33 0.74
C LEU A 309 16.74 19.69 0.14
N ARG A 310 18.00 19.93 -0.20
CA ARG A 310 18.45 21.04 -1.04
C ARG A 310 18.14 20.76 -2.51
N ALA A 311 18.32 21.78 -3.36
CA ALA A 311 18.14 21.63 -4.79
C ALA A 311 18.98 20.47 -5.36
N GLY A 312 18.33 19.55 -6.08
CA GLY A 312 18.93 18.36 -6.65
C GLY A 312 19.07 17.16 -5.70
N GLU A 313 18.88 17.35 -4.38
CA GLU A 313 18.98 16.26 -3.41
C GLU A 313 17.75 15.33 -3.47
N ARG A 314 17.99 14.09 -3.08
CA ARG A 314 17.03 12.98 -3.14
C ARG A 314 17.09 12.16 -1.84
N VAL A 315 15.92 11.70 -1.42
CA VAL A 315 15.72 10.73 -0.32
C VAL A 315 14.89 9.57 -0.87
N GLU A 316 15.15 8.37 -0.35
CA GLU A 316 14.42 7.17 -0.71
C GLU A 316 13.81 6.51 0.53
N TYR A 317 12.71 5.80 0.32
CA TYR A 317 12.01 5.03 1.31
C TYR A 317 11.43 3.78 0.66
N GLU A 318 11.76 2.62 1.20
CA GLU A 318 11.36 1.33 0.68
C GLU A 318 10.38 0.64 1.63
N ILE A 319 9.36 0.05 1.02
CA ILE A 319 8.37 -0.77 1.69
C ILE A 319 8.35 -2.12 1.01
N THR A 320 8.42 -3.19 1.80
CA THR A 320 8.25 -4.57 1.30
C THR A 320 6.93 -5.12 1.79
N GLU A 321 6.16 -5.72 0.89
CA GLU A 321 4.79 -6.15 1.10
C GLU A 321 4.63 -7.58 0.60
N ARG A 322 3.78 -8.36 1.27
CA ARG A 322 3.49 -9.76 0.89
C ARG A 322 2.06 -10.11 1.26
N VAL A 323 1.44 -10.97 0.45
CA VAL A 323 0.15 -11.60 0.78
C VAL A 323 0.25 -13.11 0.74
N GLU A 324 -0.33 -13.77 1.75
CA GLU A 324 -0.40 -15.23 1.85
C GLU A 324 -1.79 -15.67 2.29
N PRO A 325 -2.24 -16.90 1.94
CA PRO A 325 -3.38 -17.50 2.62
C PRO A 325 -3.01 -17.82 4.07
N LEU A 326 -3.93 -17.61 5.02
CA LEU A 326 -3.67 -17.93 6.43
C LEU A 326 -3.54 -19.44 6.69
N ASN A 327 -4.25 -20.25 5.90
CA ASN A 327 -4.37 -21.70 6.08
C ASN A 327 -3.72 -22.47 4.94
N ARG A 328 -2.40 -22.39 4.79
CA ARG A 328 -1.57 -23.39 4.12
C ARG A 328 -0.20 -23.48 4.78
#